data_AF-A0A521YQS3-F1
#
_entry.id   AF-A0A521YQS3-F1
#
_cell.length_a   1.000
_cell.length_b   1.000
_cell.length_c   1.000
_cell.angle_alpha   90.00
_cell.angle_beta   90.00
_cell.angle_gamma   90.00
#
_symmetry.space_group_name_H-M   'P 1'
#
loop_
_entity.id
_entity.type
_entity.pdbx_description
1 polymer ?
#
loop_
_entity_poly.entity_id
_entity_poly.type
_entity_poly.pdbx_seq_one_letter_code
_entity_poly.pdbx_strand_id
1 'polypeptide(L)'
;MKKSKPFPIPVRAKYSCLKCPGYCCSYPEIEVTPRDIERLAKHVGLDYRQAEERFTKYDPGEKVRLLRHRKDNVFESTCMLFDQEKRRCTVYEARPAVCREYPDSPRCGYYDFLQFERAHQDDPEFIALT
;
A
#
# COMPACT_ATOMS: atom_id res chain seq x y z
N MET A 1 19.63 35.23 -13.57
CA MET A 1 18.81 34.35 -14.44
C MET A 1 17.96 33.44 -13.54
N LYS A 2 16.65 33.72 -13.39
CA LYS A 2 15.75 32.86 -12.61
C LYS A 2 15.43 31.63 -13.44
N LYS A 3 15.96 30.45 -13.06
CA LYS A 3 15.61 29.18 -13.70
C LYS A 3 14.10 28.97 -13.53
N SER A 4 13.35 29.04 -14.63
CA SER A 4 11.92 28.75 -14.66
C SER A 4 11.71 27.32 -14.20
N LYS A 5 10.89 27.13 -13.16
CA LYS A 5 10.50 25.79 -12.71
C LYS A 5 9.74 25.12 -13.85
N PRO A 6 10.03 23.85 -14.19
CA PRO A 6 9.30 23.13 -15.22
C PRO A 6 7.82 23.04 -14.83
N PHE A 7 6.94 23.31 -15.79
CA PHE A 7 5.51 23.14 -15.65
C PHE A 7 5.11 21.80 -16.30
N PRO A 8 4.28 20.97 -15.65
CA PRO A 8 3.66 21.18 -14.33
C PRO A 8 4.65 21.02 -13.17
N ILE A 9 4.48 21.84 -12.11
CA ILE A 9 5.30 21.75 -10.90
C ILE A 9 4.95 20.43 -10.20
N PRO A 10 5.92 19.51 -10.00
CA PRO A 10 5.64 18.25 -9.33
C PRO A 10 5.20 18.52 -7.89
N VAL A 11 4.00 18.06 -7.56
CA VAL A 11 3.47 18.18 -6.21
C VAL A 11 4.23 17.21 -5.31
N ARG A 12 4.88 17.74 -4.26
CA ARG A 12 5.65 16.91 -3.33
C ARG A 12 4.71 16.16 -2.38
N ALA A 13 4.92 14.85 -2.26
CA ALA A 13 4.27 14.05 -1.23
C ALA A 13 4.68 14.55 0.16
N LYS A 14 3.69 14.69 1.05
CA LYS A 14 3.84 15.08 2.46
C LYS A 14 3.74 13.89 3.42
N TYR A 15 3.85 12.67 2.91
CA TYR A 15 3.85 11.43 3.67
C TYR A 15 5.05 10.56 3.28
N SER A 16 5.38 9.58 4.12
CA SER A 16 6.46 8.62 3.84
C SER A 16 5.99 7.18 4.05
N CYS A 17 5.94 6.41 2.96
CA CYS A 17 5.66 4.97 3.03
C CYS A 17 6.70 4.21 3.85
N LEU A 18 7.94 4.71 3.96
CA LEU A 18 9.01 4.08 4.74
C LEU A 18 8.87 4.29 6.25
N LYS A 19 8.08 5.29 6.67
CA LYS A 19 7.82 5.61 8.08
C LYS A 19 6.39 5.22 8.52
N CYS A 20 5.59 4.74 7.58
CA CYS A 20 4.22 4.31 7.78
C CYS A 20 4.19 2.84 8.23
N PRO A 21 3.33 2.45 9.19
CA PRO A 21 3.18 1.07 9.62
C PRO A 21 2.45 0.18 8.59
N GLY A 22 2.09 0.73 7.43
CA GLY A 22 1.46 0.00 6.33
C GLY A 22 -0.07 0.07 6.28
N TYR A 23 -0.69 1.18 6.68
CA TYR A 23 -2.16 1.33 6.71
C TYR A 23 -2.86 0.95 5.39
N CYS A 24 -2.32 1.36 4.25
CA CYS A 24 -2.90 0.99 2.95
C CYS A 24 -2.90 -0.53 2.69
N CYS A 25 -1.98 -1.27 3.31
CA CYS A 25 -1.90 -2.73 3.20
C CYS A 25 -2.82 -3.46 4.19
N SER A 26 -3.44 -2.76 5.15
CA SER A 26 -4.43 -3.34 6.06
C SER A 26 -5.87 -3.20 5.57
N TYR A 27 -6.10 -2.49 4.46
CA TYR A 27 -7.44 -2.31 3.89
C TYR A 27 -7.97 -3.64 3.37
N PRO A 28 -9.20 -4.07 3.76
CA PRO A 28 -9.69 -5.42 3.47
C PRO A 28 -9.96 -5.68 1.98
N GLU A 29 -10.26 -4.62 1.23
CA GLU A 29 -10.68 -4.67 -0.17
C GLU A 29 -9.68 -3.90 -1.03
N ILE A 30 -8.64 -4.61 -1.48
CA ILE A 30 -7.68 -4.07 -2.46
C ILE A 30 -7.95 -4.76 -3.79
N GLU A 31 -8.73 -4.10 -4.63
CA GLU A 31 -9.07 -4.59 -5.95
C GLU A 31 -7.85 -4.63 -6.88
N VAL A 32 -7.78 -5.67 -7.69
CA VAL A 32 -6.74 -5.88 -8.69
C VAL A 32 -7.32 -6.26 -10.04
N THR A 33 -6.74 -5.68 -11.08
CA THR A 33 -7.07 -6.01 -12.47
C THR A 33 -6.20 -7.17 -12.96
N PRO A 34 -6.57 -7.85 -14.07
CA PRO A 34 -5.70 -8.84 -14.71
C PRO A 34 -4.30 -8.29 -15.03
N ARG A 35 -4.21 -7.00 -15.41
CA ARG A 35 -2.93 -6.34 -15.68
C ARG A 35 -2.07 -6.17 -14.42
N ASP A 36 -2.69 -5.98 -13.26
CA ASP A 36 -1.97 -5.93 -11.99
C ASP A 36 -1.43 -7.31 -11.61
N ILE A 37 -2.20 -8.38 -11.86
CA ILE A 37 -1.77 -9.75 -11.62
C ILE A 37 -0.58 -10.12 -12.51
N GLU A 38 -0.63 -9.78 -13.80
CA GLU A 38 0.50 -9.98 -14.71
C GLU A 38 1.76 -9.23 -14.24
N ARG A 39 1.60 -7.99 -13.78
CA ARG A 39 2.71 -7.19 -13.23
C ARG A 39 3.31 -7.84 -11.98
N LEU A 40 2.46 -8.32 -11.07
CA LEU A 40 2.89 -9.03 -9.87
C LEU A 40 3.62 -10.33 -10.25
N ALA A 41 3.03 -11.13 -11.14
CA ALA A 41 3.59 -12.39 -11.63
C ALA A 41 5.01 -12.19 -12.18
N LYS A 42 5.19 -11.20 -13.07
CA LYS A 42 6.50 -10.85 -13.64
C LYS A 42 7.52 -10.43 -12.58
N HIS A 43 7.08 -9.69 -11.56
CA HIS A 43 7.99 -9.23 -10.50
C HIS A 43 8.47 -10.35 -9.59
N VAL A 44 7.60 -11.32 -9.29
CA VAL A 44 7.96 -12.46 -8.43
C VAL A 44 8.49 -13.66 -9.20
N GLY A 45 8.51 -13.61 -10.53
CA GLY A 45 8.98 -14.69 -11.40
C GLY A 45 8.03 -15.89 -11.47
N LEU A 46 6.71 -15.65 -11.38
CA LEU A 46 5.67 -16.68 -11.50
C LEU A 46 4.89 -16.53 -12.80
N ASP A 47 4.19 -17.58 -13.21
CA ASP A 47 3.17 -17.49 -14.25
C ASP A 47 1.93 -16.72 -13.76
N TYR A 48 1.14 -16.16 -14.69
CA TYR A 48 -0.10 -15.46 -14.38
C TYR A 48 -1.03 -16.30 -13.49
N ARG A 49 -1.26 -17.58 -13.84
CA ARG A 49 -2.21 -18.42 -13.08
C ARG A 49 -1.72 -18.70 -11.67
N GLN A 50 -0.41 -18.94 -11.53
CA GLN A 50 0.21 -19.15 -10.22
C GLN A 50 0.12 -17.90 -9.35
N ALA A 51 0.36 -16.72 -9.93
CA ALA A 51 0.23 -15.45 -9.24
C ALA A 51 -1.22 -15.14 -8.87
N GLU A 52 -2.17 -15.39 -9.78
CA GLU A 52 -3.60 -15.22 -9.55
C GLU A 52 -4.07 -16.06 -8.35
N GLU A 53 -3.78 -17.36 -8.37
CA GLU A 53 -4.19 -18.29 -7.32
C GLU A 53 -3.52 -17.96 -5.98
N ARG A 54 -2.22 -17.65 -6.02
CA ARG A 54 -1.43 -17.36 -4.82
C ARG A 54 -1.81 -16.03 -4.20
N PHE A 55 -1.93 -14.95 -4.98
CA PHE A 55 -2.02 -13.59 -4.47
C PHE A 55 -3.42 -13.01 -4.37
N THR A 56 -4.39 -13.61 -5.06
CA THR A 56 -5.73 -13.02 -5.18
C THR A 56 -6.83 -13.97 -4.77
N LYS A 57 -7.98 -13.40 -4.42
CA LYS A 57 -9.25 -14.09 -4.22
C LYS A 57 -10.31 -13.42 -5.10
N TYR A 58 -11.23 -14.21 -5.64
CA TYR A 58 -12.36 -13.67 -6.37
C TYR A 58 -13.53 -13.51 -5.40
N ASP A 59 -14.19 -12.35 -5.44
CA ASP A 59 -15.43 -12.08 -4.71
C ASP A 59 -16.63 -12.25 -5.67
N PRO A 60 -17.47 -13.29 -5.50
CA PRO A 60 -18.62 -13.50 -6.37
C PRO A 60 -19.72 -12.44 -6.22
N GLY A 61 -19.82 -11.77 -5.07
CA GLY A 61 -20.88 -10.79 -4.79
C GLY A 61 -20.65 -9.49 -5.55
N GLU A 62 -19.45 -8.92 -5.38
CA GLU A 62 -19.04 -7.68 -6.05
C GLU A 62 -18.47 -7.92 -7.46
N LYS A 63 -18.24 -9.20 -7.83
CA LYS A 63 -17.62 -9.62 -9.11
C LYS A 63 -16.23 -9.02 -9.34
N VAL A 64 -15.53 -8.69 -8.26
CA VAL A 64 -14.17 -8.14 -8.29
C VAL A 64 -13.15 -9.17 -7.83
N ARG A 65 -11.88 -8.91 -8.14
CA ARG A 65 -10.76 -9.71 -7.66
C ARG A 65 -9.96 -8.87 -6.67
N LEU A 66 -9.76 -9.42 -5.47
CA LEU A 66 -9.11 -8.73 -4.36
C LEU A 66 -7.78 -9.41 -4.04
N LEU A 67 -6.82 -8.65 -3.51
CA LEU A 67 -5.63 -9.24 -2.89
C LEU A 67 -6.02 -10.09 -1.68
N ARG A 68 -5.31 -11.20 -1.51
CA ARG A 68 -5.43 -12.03 -0.31
C ARG A 68 -4.75 -11.37 0.88
N HIS A 69 -5.33 -11.62 2.04
CA HIS A 69 -4.84 -11.15 3.32
C HIS A 69 -4.35 -12.32 4.17
N ARG A 70 -3.43 -12.03 5.08
CA ARG A 70 -2.98 -12.92 6.14
C ARG A 70 -3.11 -12.21 7.48
N LYS A 71 -3.23 -12.99 8.56
CA LYS A 71 -3.29 -12.47 9.92
C LYS A 71 -2.06 -11.63 10.22
N ASP A 72 -2.26 -10.47 10.83
CA ASP A 72 -1.20 -9.56 11.24
C ASP A 72 -1.08 -9.50 12.76
N ASN A 73 0.08 -9.05 13.24
CA ASN A 73 0.36 -8.87 14.66
C ASN A 73 -0.03 -7.48 15.16
N VAL A 74 -0.18 -6.50 14.26
CA VAL A 74 -0.53 -5.11 14.57
C VAL A 74 -1.96 -4.80 14.13
N PHE A 75 -2.29 -5.13 12.88
CA PHE A 75 -3.65 -5.01 12.35
C PHE A 75 -4.40 -6.34 12.44
N GLU A 76 -5.70 -6.35 12.16
CA GLU A 76 -6.48 -7.59 12.08
C GLU A 76 -5.92 -8.52 10.98
N SER A 77 -5.70 -7.95 9.80
CA SER A 77 -5.07 -8.63 8.68
C SER A 77 -4.34 -7.64 7.79
N THR A 78 -3.37 -8.15 7.03
CA THR A 78 -2.65 -7.36 6.01
C THR A 78 -2.56 -8.13 4.71
N CYS A 79 -2.41 -7.39 3.61
CA CYS A 79 -2.09 -7.93 2.31
C CYS A 79 -0.93 -8.92 2.41
N MET A 80 -1.04 -10.07 1.74
CA MET A 80 -0.02 -11.11 1.82
C MET A 80 1.35 -10.72 1.24
N LEU A 81 1.42 -9.62 0.49
CA LEU A 81 2.64 -9.03 -0.08
C LEU A 81 3.28 -8.00 0.87
N PHE A 82 2.79 -7.88 2.10
CA PHE A 82 3.30 -6.97 3.11
C PHE A 82 4.32 -7.67 4.02
N ASP A 83 5.48 -7.04 4.24
CA ASP A 83 6.47 -7.48 5.21
C ASP A 83 6.06 -7.01 6.61
N GLN A 84 5.64 -7.95 7.46
CA GLN A 84 5.11 -7.67 8.81
C GLN A 84 6.19 -7.29 9.82
N GLU A 85 7.45 -7.65 9.55
CA GLU A 85 8.59 -7.29 10.40
C GLU A 85 9.08 -5.88 10.06
N LYS A 86 9.33 -5.63 8.76
CA LYS A 86 9.85 -4.34 8.28
C LYS A 86 8.76 -3.30 8.02
N ARG A 87 7.50 -3.68 8.22
CA ARG A 87 6.29 -2.88 8.01
C ARG A 87 6.24 -2.18 6.65
N ARG A 88 6.58 -2.89 5.57
CA ARG A 88 6.64 -2.31 4.22
C ARG A 88 6.19 -3.28 3.14
N CYS A 89 5.69 -2.74 2.03
CA CYS A 89 5.34 -3.54 0.86
C CYS A 89 6.59 -4.18 0.24
N THR A 90 6.55 -5.49 -0.02
CA THR A 90 7.67 -6.21 -0.66
C THR A 90 7.71 -6.01 -2.17
N VAL A 91 6.58 -5.65 -2.78
CA VAL A 91 6.41 -5.47 -4.22
C VAL A 91 6.23 -4.00 -4.62
N TYR A 92 6.92 -3.07 -3.94
CA TYR A 92 6.69 -1.63 -4.09
C TYR A 92 6.75 -1.15 -5.56
N GLU A 93 7.67 -1.70 -6.35
CA GLU A 93 7.84 -1.39 -7.77
C GLU A 93 6.82 -2.07 -8.69
N ALA A 94 6.16 -3.13 -8.22
CA ALA A 94 5.16 -3.90 -8.96
C ALA A 94 3.73 -3.72 -8.43
N ARG A 95 3.53 -2.75 -7.54
CA ARG A 95 2.23 -2.43 -6.95
C ARG A 95 1.09 -2.38 -7.98
N PRO A 96 -0.11 -2.88 -7.62
CA PRO A 96 -1.34 -2.66 -8.37
C PRO A 96 -1.64 -1.17 -8.57
N ALA A 97 -2.50 -0.83 -9.53
CA ALA A 97 -2.90 0.54 -9.82
C ALA A 97 -3.42 1.27 -8.57
N VAL A 98 -4.40 0.68 -7.87
CA VAL A 98 -4.98 1.23 -6.63
C VAL A 98 -3.91 1.54 -5.58
N CYS A 99 -2.92 0.66 -5.42
CA CYS A 99 -1.83 0.85 -4.45
C CYS A 99 -0.80 1.92 -4.87
N ARG A 100 -0.74 2.29 -6.15
CA ARG A 100 0.11 3.38 -6.65
C ARG A 100 -0.60 4.72 -6.54
N GLU A 101 -1.89 4.72 -6.82
CA GLU A 101 -2.75 5.89 -6.76
C GLU A 101 -2.89 6.35 -5.31
N TYR A 102 -3.03 5.43 -4.35
CA TYR A 102 -3.13 5.79 -2.93
C TYR A 102 -1.98 6.71 -2.44
N PRO A 103 -2.29 7.81 -1.72
CA PRO A 103 -3.59 8.22 -1.16
C PRO A 103 -4.43 9.13 -2.09
N ASP A 104 -4.13 9.15 -3.39
CA ASP A 104 -4.69 10.01 -4.44
C ASP A 104 -4.60 11.51 -4.15
N SER A 105 -3.70 11.87 -3.23
CA SER A 105 -3.46 13.24 -2.85
C SER A 105 -2.02 13.43 -2.35
N PRO A 106 -1.51 14.67 -2.25
CA PRO A 106 -0.21 14.94 -1.68
C PRO A 106 -0.10 14.56 -0.19
N ARG A 107 -1.22 14.31 0.48
CA ARG A 107 -1.30 13.99 1.92
C ARG A 107 -1.99 12.65 2.15
N CYS A 108 -1.58 11.97 3.21
CA CYS A 108 -2.24 10.76 3.69
C CYS A 108 -2.78 11.07 5.08
N GLY A 109 -4.10 11.06 5.26
CA GLY A 109 -4.73 11.40 6.55
C GLY A 109 -4.26 10.49 7.70
N TYR A 110 -4.13 9.19 7.45
CA TYR A 110 -3.59 8.25 8.44
C TYR A 110 -2.14 8.56 8.83
N TYR A 111 -1.31 8.97 7.87
CA TYR A 111 0.07 9.36 8.17
C TYR A 111 0.11 10.67 8.97
N ASP A 112 -0.71 11.65 8.59
CA ASP A 112 -0.78 12.92 9.32
C ASP A 112 -1.23 12.70 10.77
N PHE A 113 -2.24 11.85 11.00
CA PHE A 113 -2.68 11.47 12.35
C PHE A 113 -1.61 10.70 13.13
N LEU A 114 -0.94 9.74 12.49
CA LEU A 114 0.18 9.02 13.10
C LEU A 114 1.30 9.97 13.55
N GLN A 115 1.66 10.96 12.72
CA GLN A 115 2.68 11.95 13.09
C GLN A 115 2.24 12.82 14.26
N PHE A 116 0.96 13.20 14.31
CA PHE A 116 0.39 13.93 15.44
C PHE A 116 0.50 13.12 16.73
N GLU A 117 0.04 11.87 16.72
CA GLU A 117 0.05 11.00 17.91
C GLU A 117 1.47 10.73 18.43
N ARG A 118 2.40 10.37 17.53
CA ARG A 118 3.81 10.17 17.89
C ARG A 118 4.43 11.40 18.54
N ALA A 119 4.08 12.59 18.06
CA ALA A 119 4.57 13.84 18.63
C ALA A 119 3.95 14.16 20.00
N HIS A 120 2.66 13.85 20.20
CA HIS A 120 1.98 14.12 21.47
C HIS A 120 2.39 13.15 22.58
N GLN A 121 2.65 11.90 22.22
CA GLN A 121 3.03 10.85 23.16
C GLN A 121 4.55 10.74 23.37
N ASP A 122 5.34 11.48 22.59
CA ASP A 122 6.80 11.37 22.51
C ASP A 122 7.29 9.92 22.27
N ASP A 123 6.50 9.15 21.52
CA ASP A 123 6.76 7.76 21.18
C ASP A 123 6.88 7.61 19.66
N PRO A 124 8.11 7.46 19.12
CA PRO A 124 8.32 7.31 17.68
C PRO A 124 7.85 5.95 17.12
N GLU A 125 7.67 4.95 17.98
CA GLU A 125 7.25 3.60 17.58
C GLU A 125 5.73 3.42 17.67
N PHE A 126 5.01 4.35 18.30
CA PHE A 126 3.56 4.32 18.40
C PHE A 126 2.90 4.04 17.04
N ILE A 127 1.91 3.16 17.05
CA ILE A 127 1.06 2.85 15.90
C ILE A 127 -0.37 3.16 16.31
N ALA A 128 -0.97 4.16 15.65
CA ALA A 128 -2.37 4.45 15.83
C ALA A 128 -3.21 3.30 15.27
N LEU A 129 -3.83 2.53 16.16
CA LEU A 129 -4.87 1.55 15.83
C LEU A 129 -6.21 2.24 16.07
N THR A 130 -7.10 2.22 15.07
CA THR A 130 -8.49 2.67 15.19
C THR A 130 -9.37 1.55 15.66
#